data_AF-A0A640KKM9-F1
#
_entry.id   AF-A0A640KKM9-F1
#
_cell.length_a   1.000
_cell.length_b   1.000
_cell.length_c   1.000
_cell.angle_alpha   90.00
_cell.angle_beta   90.00
_cell.angle_gamma   90.00
#
_symmetry.space_group_name_H-M   'P 1'
#
loop_
_entity.id
_entity.type
_entity.pdbx_description
1 polymer ?
#
loop_
_entity_poly.entity_id
_entity_poly.type
_entity_poly.pdbx_seq_one_letter_code
_entity_poly.pdbx_strand_id
1 'polypeptide(L)'
;MLRRVPLCLARRKHGQTAWSPNNTSSGAAPTNGITAQEALQIAYRPMPPANTVEYEEDFGPNMMIHREFVSPRHRTRMASDISALAYSDVELARARQHLACVMNRERRGVLVGSGGEAGDRVPLSSDVDETTREVKSARFLFNEQRMRFCDRFQTFFRERIERRAGGGVGAGEDHHPYFSLMEACAVLHGCDTVGAREVYYRRFLGLDLDTLEAEEAALRARAADAAEVGARLMREEAGAGGDALVAAAAGGAGDARSATDVVQDIIDALPPLFPRPAAAGAGEAGEAVADAPPADTPTAGAGELAPATATAPEHLAEDAAPLYKAYLAHARGESPVGSYDVTTLGAHAAHAERRRWRSLMDKIAAEDYHELTAAEMEDAYVLNGQLHTVKFFDLKVGDTVREIVQLLGRETGSSASGDRDVPVEMSPAHPERRV
;
A
#
# COMPACT_ATOMS: atom_id res chain seq x y z
N MET A 1 -49.53 -26.82 -16.07
CA MET A 1 -50.45 -27.41 -15.07
C MET A 1 -49.69 -27.57 -13.75
N LEU A 2 -49.94 -26.68 -12.78
CA LEU A 2 -49.35 -26.76 -11.43
C LEU A 2 -50.10 -27.82 -10.62
N ARG A 3 -49.48 -29.00 -10.40
CA ARG A 3 -50.00 -29.98 -9.43
C ARG A 3 -49.91 -29.35 -8.03
N ARG A 4 -51.05 -28.92 -7.49
CA ARG A 4 -51.22 -28.64 -6.07
C ARG A 4 -51.11 -29.96 -5.31
N VAL A 5 -49.89 -30.30 -4.86
CA VAL A 5 -49.68 -31.39 -3.92
C VAL A 5 -50.08 -30.88 -2.54
N PRO A 6 -51.01 -31.54 -1.82
CA PRO A 6 -51.30 -31.19 -0.44
C PRO A 6 -50.01 -31.41 0.38
N LEU A 7 -49.49 -30.32 0.97
CA LEU A 7 -48.40 -30.37 1.94
C LEU A 7 -48.89 -31.13 3.17
N CYS A 8 -48.76 -32.46 3.15
CA CYS A 8 -48.91 -33.27 4.33
C CYS A 8 -47.73 -32.97 5.24
N LEU A 9 -47.97 -32.31 6.37
CA LEU A 9 -46.96 -32.08 7.40
C LEU A 9 -46.56 -33.42 8.01
N ALA A 10 -45.58 -34.08 7.42
CA ALA A 10 -44.94 -35.25 8.00
C ALA A 10 -44.03 -34.79 9.14
N ARG A 11 -44.25 -35.29 10.36
CA ARG A 11 -43.33 -35.11 11.49
C ARG A 11 -42.46 -36.35 11.64
N ARG A 12 -41.16 -36.15 11.83
CA ARG A 12 -40.24 -37.25 12.17
C ARG A 12 -40.44 -37.66 13.63
N LYS A 13 -40.53 -38.96 13.89
CA LYS A 13 -40.48 -39.52 15.24
C LYS A 13 -39.06 -40.00 15.54
N HIS A 14 -38.53 -39.67 16.72
CA HIS A 14 -37.19 -40.08 17.12
C HIS A 14 -37.06 -41.62 17.08
N GLY A 15 -35.97 -42.12 16.51
CA GLY A 15 -35.71 -43.56 16.36
C GLY A 15 -36.54 -44.29 15.29
N GLN A 16 -37.42 -43.60 14.55
CA GLN A 16 -38.22 -44.22 13.48
C GLN A 16 -37.97 -43.52 12.14
N THR A 17 -37.73 -44.31 11.10
CA THR A 17 -37.49 -43.83 9.72
C THR A 17 -38.50 -44.45 8.77
N ALA A 18 -38.92 -43.69 7.77
CA ALA A 18 -39.70 -44.22 6.65
C ALA A 18 -38.72 -44.64 5.56
N TRP A 19 -38.83 -45.89 5.10
CA TRP A 19 -38.08 -46.36 3.95
C TRP A 19 -38.75 -45.87 2.67
N SER A 20 -37.98 -45.19 1.81
CA SER A 20 -38.43 -44.71 0.51
C SER A 20 -37.81 -45.54 -0.61
N PRO A 21 -38.55 -45.80 -1.71
CA PRO A 21 -37.99 -46.48 -2.87
C PRO A 21 -36.89 -45.62 -3.51
N ASN A 22 -35.83 -46.28 -3.99
CA ASN A 22 -34.78 -45.59 -4.73
C ASN A 22 -35.25 -45.30 -6.16
N ASN A 23 -34.85 -44.13 -6.69
CA ASN A 23 -34.89 -43.93 -8.13
C ASN A 23 -33.86 -44.86 -8.78
N THR A 24 -34.22 -45.55 -9.85
CA THR A 24 -33.38 -46.56 -10.53
C THR A 24 -32.15 -45.97 -11.23
N SER A 25 -32.04 -44.64 -11.30
CA SER A 25 -30.87 -43.92 -11.80
C SER A 25 -29.78 -43.84 -10.72
N SER A 26 -28.79 -44.73 -10.78
CA SER A 26 -27.41 -44.57 -10.23
C SER A 26 -27.20 -44.05 -8.79
N GLY A 27 -28.22 -44.03 -7.93
CA GLY A 27 -28.14 -43.51 -6.56
C GLY A 27 -28.31 -41.99 -6.46
N ALA A 28 -28.02 -41.42 -5.28
CA ALA A 28 -28.25 -39.98 -5.00
C ALA A 28 -27.26 -39.04 -5.71
N ALA A 29 -26.06 -39.53 -6.03
CA ALA A 29 -25.02 -38.81 -6.75
C ALA A 29 -24.35 -39.77 -7.75
N PRO A 30 -24.62 -39.66 -9.06
CA PRO A 30 -24.05 -40.56 -10.06
C PRO A 30 -22.54 -40.38 -10.19
N THR A 31 -21.77 -41.46 -10.10
CA THR A 31 -20.29 -41.42 -10.27
C THR A 31 -19.86 -41.22 -11.71
N ASN A 32 -20.73 -41.54 -12.67
CA ASN A 32 -20.42 -41.51 -14.10
C ASN A 32 -20.68 -40.13 -14.74
N GLY A 33 -21.08 -39.13 -13.95
CA GLY A 33 -21.48 -37.80 -14.39
C GLY A 33 -23.00 -37.61 -14.47
N ILE A 34 -23.42 -36.35 -14.64
CA ILE A 34 -24.82 -35.93 -14.75
C ILE A 34 -25.05 -35.22 -16.09
N THR A 35 -26.25 -35.34 -16.65
CA THR A 35 -26.62 -34.64 -17.88
C THR A 35 -26.95 -33.17 -17.59
N ALA A 36 -26.91 -32.31 -18.62
CA ALA A 36 -27.24 -30.89 -18.48
C ALA A 36 -28.67 -30.65 -17.96
N GLN A 37 -29.64 -31.47 -18.39
CA GLN A 37 -31.04 -31.33 -17.94
C GLN A 37 -31.21 -31.71 -16.46
N GLU A 38 -30.48 -32.73 -15.99
CA GLU A 38 -30.46 -33.09 -14.56
C GLU A 38 -29.75 -32.00 -13.74
N ALA A 39 -28.61 -31.51 -14.22
CA ALA A 39 -27.87 -30.41 -13.59
C ALA A 39 -28.70 -29.12 -13.51
N LEU A 40 -29.55 -28.85 -14.50
CA LEU A 40 -30.44 -27.67 -14.50
C LEU A 40 -31.42 -27.69 -13.33
N GLN A 41 -31.94 -28.86 -12.95
CA GLN A 41 -32.80 -29.01 -11.78
C GLN A 41 -32.04 -28.77 -10.46
N ILE A 42 -30.74 -29.08 -10.45
CA ILE A 42 -29.85 -28.80 -9.31
C ILE A 42 -29.52 -27.31 -9.24
N ALA A 43 -29.21 -26.68 -10.39
CA ALA A 43 -28.94 -25.25 -10.49
C ALA A 43 -30.15 -24.43 -10.01
N TYR A 44 -31.35 -24.74 -10.53
CA TYR A 44 -32.62 -24.13 -10.09
C TYR A 44 -33.28 -24.90 -8.94
N ARG A 45 -32.48 -25.27 -7.93
CA ARG A 45 -32.99 -25.83 -6.67
C ARG A 45 -34.11 -24.95 -6.08
N PRO A 46 -35.20 -25.54 -5.55
CA PRO A 46 -36.34 -24.79 -5.00
C PRO A 46 -35.99 -24.14 -3.64
N MET A 47 -35.25 -23.04 -3.70
CA MET A 47 -34.95 -22.17 -2.55
C MET A 47 -36.13 -21.21 -2.29
N PRO A 48 -36.38 -20.78 -1.04
CA PRO A 48 -37.43 -19.81 -0.75
C PRO A 48 -37.17 -18.45 -1.44
N PRO A 49 -38.00 -18.00 -2.38
CA PRO A 49 -37.67 -16.86 -3.26
C PRO A 49 -37.56 -15.54 -2.50
N ALA A 50 -38.30 -15.37 -1.40
CA ALA A 50 -38.27 -14.13 -0.61
C ALA A 50 -36.90 -13.81 0.03
N ASN A 51 -36.00 -14.79 0.15
CA ASN A 51 -34.65 -14.58 0.69
C ASN A 51 -33.56 -15.16 -0.23
N THR A 52 -33.88 -15.32 -1.52
CA THR A 52 -32.95 -15.81 -2.53
C THR A 52 -32.69 -14.70 -3.54
N VAL A 53 -31.43 -14.43 -3.83
CA VAL A 53 -31.01 -13.52 -4.91
C VAL A 53 -30.49 -14.38 -6.06
N GLU A 54 -30.97 -14.10 -7.26
CA GLU A 54 -30.59 -14.79 -8.49
C GLU A 54 -29.95 -13.76 -9.43
N TYR A 55 -28.81 -14.12 -9.99
CA TYR A 55 -28.03 -13.30 -10.92
C TYR A 55 -27.54 -14.18 -12.07
N GLU A 56 -27.60 -13.66 -13.29
CA GLU A 56 -27.16 -14.34 -14.49
C GLU A 56 -26.32 -13.36 -15.30
N GLU A 57 -25.15 -13.81 -15.78
CA GLU A 57 -24.24 -13.03 -16.60
C GLU A 57 -23.91 -13.79 -17.87
N ASP A 58 -24.19 -13.17 -19.02
CA ASP A 58 -23.91 -13.71 -20.35
C ASP A 58 -22.60 -13.11 -20.89
N PHE A 59 -21.63 -13.98 -21.17
CA PHE A 59 -20.32 -13.61 -21.70
C PHE A 59 -20.20 -13.84 -23.21
N GLY A 60 -21.29 -14.21 -23.89
CA GLY A 60 -21.34 -14.51 -25.32
C GLY A 60 -21.42 -16.02 -25.60
N PRO A 61 -20.31 -16.77 -25.57
CA PRO A 61 -20.35 -18.21 -25.82
C PRO A 61 -20.82 -19.04 -24.61
N ASN A 62 -20.80 -18.46 -23.40
CA ASN A 62 -21.19 -19.10 -22.15
C ASN A 62 -21.94 -18.10 -21.26
N MET A 63 -22.87 -18.63 -20.46
CA MET A 63 -23.59 -17.89 -19.43
C MET A 63 -23.35 -18.51 -18.07
N MET A 64 -23.15 -17.68 -17.04
CA MET A 64 -22.98 -18.10 -15.66
C MET A 64 -24.22 -17.74 -14.84
N ILE A 65 -24.74 -18.72 -14.10
CA ILE A 65 -25.89 -18.55 -13.20
C ILE A 65 -25.39 -18.58 -11.76
N HIS A 66 -25.78 -17.60 -10.96
CA HIS A 66 -25.40 -17.45 -9.57
C HIS A 66 -26.65 -17.27 -8.70
N ARG A 67 -26.85 -18.14 -7.70
CA ARG A 67 -28.04 -18.12 -6.83
C ARG A 67 -27.61 -18.26 -5.38
N GLU A 68 -27.94 -17.27 -4.57
CA GLU A 68 -27.59 -17.24 -3.15
C GLU A 68 -28.85 -17.14 -2.29
N PHE A 69 -28.93 -17.99 -1.27
CA PHE A 69 -30.00 -17.95 -0.28
C PHE A 69 -29.42 -17.68 1.10
N VAL A 70 -29.93 -16.65 1.76
CA VAL A 70 -29.57 -16.32 3.15
C VAL A 70 -30.78 -16.52 4.05
N SER A 71 -30.67 -17.41 5.04
CA SER A 71 -31.77 -17.70 5.95
C SER A 71 -32.06 -16.52 6.89
N PRO A 72 -33.34 -16.12 7.06
CA PRO A 72 -33.69 -15.04 7.99
C PRO A 72 -33.36 -15.39 9.44
N ARG A 73 -33.26 -16.67 9.79
CA ARG A 73 -32.94 -17.14 11.16
C ARG A 73 -31.52 -16.77 11.61
N HIS A 74 -30.61 -16.61 10.66
CA HIS A 74 -29.17 -16.44 10.95
C HIS A 74 -28.64 -15.07 10.58
N ARG A 75 -29.44 -14.23 9.90
CA ARG A 75 -29.04 -12.92 9.39
C ARG A 75 -28.42 -11.99 10.44
N THR A 76 -28.82 -12.09 11.71
CA THR A 76 -28.30 -11.24 12.81
C THR A 76 -27.13 -11.85 13.57
N ARG A 77 -26.76 -13.11 13.27
CA ARG A 77 -25.70 -13.86 13.98
C ARG A 77 -24.55 -14.25 13.06
N MET A 78 -24.72 -14.14 11.75
CA MET A 78 -23.67 -14.42 10.78
C MET A 78 -22.70 -13.25 10.72
N ALA A 79 -21.42 -13.56 10.65
CA ALA A 79 -20.39 -12.57 10.39
C ALA A 79 -20.52 -12.04 8.95
N SER A 80 -20.11 -10.79 8.73
CA SER A 80 -20.05 -10.15 7.41
C SER A 80 -19.24 -10.96 6.40
N ASP A 81 -18.22 -11.67 6.88
CA ASP A 81 -17.30 -12.43 6.02
C ASP A 81 -17.95 -13.74 5.51
N ILE A 82 -18.98 -14.23 6.21
CA ILE A 82 -19.73 -15.43 5.81
C ILE A 82 -20.98 -15.04 5.00
N SER A 83 -21.65 -13.95 5.39
CA SER A 83 -22.77 -13.37 4.64
C SER A 83 -22.45 -11.92 4.30
N ALA A 84 -21.83 -11.72 3.14
CA ALA A 84 -21.40 -10.40 2.64
C ALA A 84 -22.58 -9.57 2.12
N LEU A 85 -23.54 -9.28 3.00
CA LEU A 85 -24.68 -8.44 2.71
C LEU A 85 -24.25 -6.97 2.75
N ALA A 86 -24.28 -6.31 1.59
CA ALA A 86 -24.07 -4.87 1.48
C ALA A 86 -25.41 -4.15 1.38
N TYR A 87 -25.69 -3.24 2.30
CA TYR A 87 -26.91 -2.43 2.33
C TYR A 87 -26.71 -1.01 1.78
N SER A 88 -25.47 -0.64 1.48
CA SER A 88 -25.11 0.64 0.85
C SER A 88 -24.11 0.44 -0.29
N ASP A 89 -24.03 1.42 -1.19
CA ASP A 89 -23.08 1.38 -2.32
C ASP A 89 -21.62 1.38 -1.84
N VAL A 90 -21.33 2.05 -0.73
CA VAL A 90 -19.99 2.08 -0.11
C VAL A 90 -19.62 0.70 0.42
N GLU A 91 -20.55 0.02 1.11
CA GLU A 91 -20.34 -1.36 1.57
C GLU A 91 -20.18 -2.31 0.38
N LEU A 92 -20.96 -2.14 -0.69
CA LEU A 92 -20.90 -2.97 -1.87
C LEU A 92 -19.53 -2.84 -2.57
N ALA A 93 -19.06 -1.60 -2.77
CA ALA A 93 -17.76 -1.33 -3.36
C ALA A 93 -16.61 -1.93 -2.52
N ARG A 94 -16.65 -1.71 -1.21
CA ARG A 94 -15.63 -2.24 -0.28
C ARG A 94 -15.64 -3.76 -0.19
N ALA A 95 -16.82 -4.38 -0.13
CA ALA A 95 -16.97 -5.83 -0.09
C ALA A 95 -16.47 -6.48 -1.38
N ARG A 96 -16.80 -5.91 -2.55
CA ARG A 96 -16.27 -6.35 -3.85
C ARG A 96 -14.75 -6.27 -3.89
N GLN A 97 -14.17 -5.16 -3.44
CA GLN A 97 -12.71 -5.00 -3.37
C GLN A 97 -12.07 -6.03 -2.43
N HIS A 98 -12.65 -6.24 -1.24
CA HIS A 98 -12.14 -7.21 -0.26
C HIS A 98 -12.17 -8.65 -0.82
N LEU A 99 -13.31 -9.10 -1.35
CA LEU A 99 -13.46 -10.43 -1.93
C LEU A 99 -12.56 -10.61 -3.16
N ALA A 100 -12.43 -9.58 -4.01
CA ALA A 100 -11.49 -9.60 -5.13
C ALA A 100 -10.04 -9.78 -4.64
N CYS A 101 -9.64 -9.10 -3.56
CA CYS A 101 -8.31 -9.28 -2.97
C CYS A 101 -8.10 -10.73 -2.47
N VAL A 102 -9.08 -11.32 -1.79
CA VAL A 102 -9.01 -12.71 -1.29
C VAL A 102 -8.89 -13.68 -2.46
N MET A 103 -9.83 -13.63 -3.42
CA MET A 103 -9.85 -14.50 -4.59
C MET A 103 -8.55 -14.39 -5.41
N ASN A 104 -8.09 -13.16 -5.68
CA ASN A 104 -6.87 -12.96 -6.45
C ASN A 104 -5.61 -13.41 -5.70
N ARG A 105 -5.60 -13.33 -4.37
CA ARG A 105 -4.51 -13.88 -3.55
C ARG A 105 -4.49 -15.40 -3.62
N GLU A 106 -5.64 -16.06 -3.52
CA GLU A 106 -5.75 -17.51 -3.61
C GLU A 106 -5.34 -18.02 -5.00
N ARG A 107 -5.90 -17.45 -6.07
CA ARG A 107 -5.59 -17.82 -7.46
C ARG A 107 -4.08 -17.71 -7.74
N ARG A 108 -3.46 -16.60 -7.32
CA ARG A 108 -2.02 -16.38 -7.52
C ARG A 108 -1.16 -17.23 -6.60
N GLY A 109 -1.56 -17.40 -5.33
CA GLY A 109 -0.79 -18.17 -4.35
C GLY A 109 -0.57 -19.63 -4.74
N VAL A 110 -1.53 -20.24 -5.45
CA VAL A 110 -1.40 -21.61 -5.94
C VAL A 110 -0.26 -21.77 -6.95
N LEU A 111 0.04 -20.75 -7.77
CA LEU A 111 1.02 -20.80 -8.85
C LEU A 111 2.47 -20.96 -8.36
N VAL A 112 2.78 -20.44 -7.17
CA VAL A 112 4.10 -20.56 -6.53
C VAL A 112 4.09 -21.52 -5.33
N GLY A 113 2.92 -22.10 -5.04
CA GLY A 113 2.68 -23.04 -3.94
C GLY A 113 2.69 -24.49 -4.40
N SER A 114 2.05 -25.37 -3.63
CA SER A 114 2.03 -26.82 -3.87
C SER A 114 1.29 -27.25 -5.14
N GLY A 115 0.52 -26.38 -5.77
CA GLY A 115 -0.16 -26.63 -7.05
C GLY A 115 0.57 -26.10 -8.28
N GLY A 116 1.65 -25.33 -8.10
CA GLY A 116 2.43 -24.73 -9.19
C GLY A 116 3.51 -25.64 -9.76
N GLU A 117 4.18 -25.20 -10.82
CA GLU A 117 5.29 -25.96 -11.41
C GLU A 117 6.48 -26.08 -10.45
N ALA A 118 7.29 -27.13 -10.61
CA ALA A 118 8.42 -27.38 -9.72
C ALA A 118 9.49 -26.29 -9.82
N GLY A 119 9.73 -25.75 -11.03
CA GLY A 119 10.69 -24.66 -11.25
C GLY A 119 10.26 -23.34 -10.63
N ASP A 120 8.96 -23.09 -10.48
CA ASP A 120 8.38 -21.86 -9.94
C ASP A 120 8.44 -21.79 -8.40
N ARG A 121 8.74 -22.89 -7.71
CA ARG A 121 8.78 -22.94 -6.24
C ARG A 121 10.17 -22.61 -5.72
N VAL A 122 10.29 -21.50 -4.99
CA VAL A 122 11.55 -21.11 -4.35
C VAL A 122 11.35 -20.97 -2.83
N PRO A 123 11.71 -22.00 -2.04
CA PRO A 123 11.63 -21.92 -0.60
C PRO A 123 12.74 -21.01 -0.03
N LEU A 124 12.43 -20.33 1.08
CA LEU A 124 13.40 -19.58 1.87
C LEU A 124 13.77 -20.42 3.10
N SER A 125 15.05 -20.69 3.29
CA SER A 125 15.57 -21.30 4.51
C SER A 125 16.02 -20.21 5.46
N SER A 126 15.49 -20.23 6.68
CA SER A 126 15.91 -19.37 7.76
C SER A 126 16.35 -20.17 8.98
N ASP A 127 17.44 -19.75 9.61
CA ASP A 127 17.93 -20.28 10.89
C ASP A 127 18.31 -19.11 11.78
N VAL A 128 17.84 -19.12 13.02
CA VAL A 128 18.04 -18.03 13.98
C VAL A 128 18.43 -18.61 15.32
N ASP A 129 19.52 -18.10 15.87
CA ASP A 129 20.03 -18.53 17.17
C ASP A 129 19.06 -18.18 18.30
N GLU A 130 18.79 -19.14 19.18
CA GLU A 130 17.89 -18.93 20.32
C GLU A 130 18.48 -17.99 21.37
N THR A 131 19.81 -17.96 21.49
CA THR A 131 20.50 -17.20 22.55
C THR A 131 20.85 -15.80 22.08
N THR A 132 21.56 -15.66 20.97
CA THR A 132 22.01 -14.36 20.45
C THR A 132 20.95 -13.63 19.64
N ARG A 133 19.87 -14.33 19.23
CA ARG A 133 18.86 -13.85 18.26
C ARG A 133 19.43 -13.52 16.88
N GLU A 134 20.65 -13.96 16.60
CA GLU A 134 21.31 -13.70 15.33
C GLU A 134 20.77 -14.63 14.24
N VAL A 135 20.46 -14.06 13.07
CA VAL A 135 20.03 -14.81 11.91
C VAL A 135 21.26 -15.43 11.24
N LYS A 136 21.48 -16.74 11.46
CA LYS A 136 22.62 -17.49 10.91
C LYS A 136 22.49 -17.74 9.41
N SER A 137 21.27 -17.95 8.94
CA SER A 137 20.99 -18.09 7.51
C SER A 137 19.63 -17.52 7.15
N ALA A 138 19.57 -16.82 6.03
CA ALA A 138 18.34 -16.34 5.40
C ALA A 138 18.53 -16.34 3.89
N ARG A 139 18.49 -17.53 3.29
CA ARG A 139 18.83 -17.76 1.88
C ARG A 139 17.70 -18.45 1.13
N PHE A 140 17.47 -18.06 -0.12
CA PHE A 140 16.62 -18.86 -0.99
C PHE A 140 17.32 -20.15 -1.38
N LEU A 141 16.53 -21.22 -1.50
CA LEU A 141 17.01 -22.51 -1.96
C LEU A 141 16.85 -22.57 -3.48
N PHE A 142 17.90 -22.13 -4.17
CA PHE A 142 17.94 -22.11 -5.62
C PHE A 142 18.33 -23.47 -6.22
N ASN A 143 17.81 -23.73 -7.42
CA ASN A 143 18.28 -24.80 -8.29
C ASN A 143 19.58 -24.39 -8.99
N GLU A 144 20.22 -25.34 -9.68
CA GLU A 144 21.49 -25.08 -10.37
C GLU A 144 21.38 -23.96 -11.42
N GLN A 145 20.26 -23.86 -12.15
CA GLN A 145 20.07 -22.85 -13.18
C GLN A 145 20.12 -21.42 -12.58
N ARG A 146 19.44 -21.19 -11.47
CA ARG A 146 19.45 -19.91 -10.76
C ARG A 146 20.81 -19.62 -10.13
N MET A 147 21.49 -20.63 -9.59
CA MET A 147 22.87 -20.46 -9.08
C MET A 147 23.84 -20.03 -10.17
N ARG A 148 23.77 -20.64 -11.37
CA ARG A 148 24.60 -20.23 -12.52
C ARG A 148 24.33 -18.79 -12.95
N PHE A 149 23.08 -18.34 -12.88
CA PHE A 149 22.72 -16.93 -13.13
C PHE A 149 23.39 -16.01 -12.09
N CYS A 150 23.30 -16.35 -10.79
CA CYS A 150 23.95 -15.59 -9.73
C CYS A 150 25.48 -15.51 -9.94
N ASP A 151 26.13 -16.62 -10.29
CA ASP A 151 27.57 -16.66 -10.54
C ASP A 151 27.98 -15.74 -11.71
N ARG A 152 27.22 -15.78 -12.82
CA ARG A 152 27.44 -14.86 -13.96
C ARG A 152 27.30 -13.40 -13.57
N PHE A 153 26.24 -13.08 -12.83
CA PHE A 153 25.98 -11.71 -12.35
C PHE A 153 27.11 -11.22 -11.43
N GLN A 154 27.49 -12.01 -10.42
CA GLN A 154 28.55 -11.66 -9.47
C GLN A 154 29.92 -11.52 -10.15
N THR A 155 30.22 -12.36 -11.14
CA THR A 155 31.48 -12.26 -11.90
C THR A 155 31.55 -10.94 -12.66
N PHE A 156 30.48 -10.59 -13.39
CA PHE A 156 30.43 -9.34 -14.15
C PHE A 156 30.58 -8.09 -13.26
N PHE A 157 29.81 -8.01 -12.17
CA PHE A 157 29.85 -6.83 -11.31
C PHE A 157 31.12 -6.72 -10.47
N ARG A 158 31.71 -7.84 -10.03
CA ARG A 158 33.04 -7.82 -9.38
C ARG A 158 34.10 -7.29 -10.32
N GLU A 159 34.20 -7.84 -11.54
CA GLU A 159 35.17 -7.36 -12.53
C GLU A 159 34.98 -5.88 -12.87
N ARG A 160 33.72 -5.42 -13.00
CA ARG A 160 33.40 -4.03 -13.31
C ARG A 160 33.76 -3.08 -12.16
N ILE A 161 33.53 -3.49 -10.90
CA ILE A 161 33.86 -2.69 -9.71
C ILE A 161 35.36 -2.68 -9.47
N GLU A 162 36.05 -3.82 -9.57
CA GLU A 162 37.51 -3.93 -9.41
C GLU A 162 38.26 -3.09 -10.45
N ARG A 163 37.83 -3.10 -11.72
CA ARG A 163 38.39 -2.24 -12.78
C ARG A 163 38.19 -0.75 -12.49
N ARG A 164 37.06 -0.37 -11.87
CA ARG A 164 36.72 1.04 -11.57
C ARG A 164 37.35 1.54 -10.27
N ALA A 165 37.57 0.65 -9.29
CA ALA A 165 38.17 0.97 -7.99
C ALA A 165 39.71 1.00 -8.01
N GLY A 166 40.35 0.83 -9.18
CA GLY A 166 41.79 1.03 -9.35
C GLY A 166 42.67 0.18 -8.43
N GLY A 167 42.25 -1.05 -8.13
CA GLY A 167 43.03 -2.02 -7.34
C GLY A 167 43.37 -1.61 -5.90
N GLY A 168 42.74 -0.58 -5.33
CA GLY A 168 43.26 0.09 -4.13
C GLY A 168 42.33 0.22 -2.92
N VAL A 169 41.08 -0.26 -2.97
CA VAL A 169 40.17 -0.13 -1.81
C VAL A 169 39.66 -1.51 -1.42
N GLY A 170 40.18 -1.99 -0.28
CA GLY A 170 39.71 -3.19 0.41
C GLY A 170 38.31 -2.99 0.99
N ALA A 171 37.30 -2.93 0.13
CA ALA A 171 36.01 -3.51 0.49
C ALA A 171 36.25 -5.02 0.57
N GLY A 172 36.08 -5.61 1.76
CA GLY A 172 36.52 -6.98 2.07
C GLY A 172 36.16 -7.99 0.98
N GLU A 173 37.04 -8.99 0.80
CA GLU A 173 37.02 -10.02 -0.27
C GLU A 173 35.66 -10.76 -0.45
N ASP A 174 34.70 -10.58 0.47
CA ASP A 174 33.39 -11.23 0.49
C ASP A 174 32.19 -10.31 0.17
N HIS A 175 32.39 -9.08 -0.34
CA HIS A 175 31.25 -8.22 -0.67
C HIS A 175 30.59 -8.61 -2.00
N HIS A 176 29.32 -9.04 -1.93
CA HIS A 176 28.49 -9.31 -3.10
C HIS A 176 27.75 -8.05 -3.56
N PRO A 177 28.17 -7.37 -4.64
CA PRO A 177 27.47 -6.19 -5.15
C PRO A 177 26.04 -6.54 -5.58
N TYR A 178 25.10 -5.65 -5.23
CA TYR A 178 23.68 -5.76 -5.58
C TYR A 178 23.05 -7.12 -5.26
N PHE A 179 23.47 -7.76 -4.15
CA PHE A 179 23.08 -9.13 -3.80
C PHE A 179 21.56 -9.35 -3.76
N SER A 180 20.81 -8.49 -3.07
CA SER A 180 19.36 -8.66 -2.91
C SER A 180 18.61 -8.46 -4.24
N LEU A 181 19.10 -7.54 -5.08
CA LEU A 181 18.56 -7.33 -6.43
C LEU A 181 18.82 -8.55 -7.32
N MET A 182 20.06 -9.04 -7.35
CA MET A 182 20.42 -10.26 -8.06
C MET A 182 19.58 -11.45 -7.59
N GLU A 183 19.44 -11.63 -6.28
CA GLU A 183 18.69 -12.73 -5.68
C GLU A 183 17.21 -12.69 -6.11
N ALA A 184 16.59 -11.51 -6.10
CA ALA A 184 15.22 -11.32 -6.60
C ALA A 184 15.11 -11.60 -8.11
N CYS A 185 16.05 -11.10 -8.92
CA CYS A 185 16.08 -11.37 -10.36
C CYS A 185 16.34 -12.85 -10.70
N ALA A 186 17.13 -13.56 -9.89
CA ALA A 186 17.36 -15.00 -10.05
C ALA A 186 16.08 -15.81 -9.85
N VAL A 187 15.23 -15.43 -8.88
CA VAL A 187 13.91 -16.03 -8.70
C VAL A 187 13.10 -15.91 -10.00
N LEU A 188 13.03 -14.70 -10.56
CA LEU A 188 12.25 -14.36 -11.76
C LEU A 188 12.78 -15.05 -13.03
N HIS A 189 14.10 -15.06 -13.22
CA HIS A 189 14.77 -15.71 -14.35
C HIS A 189 14.47 -17.21 -14.40
N GLY A 190 14.45 -17.89 -13.25
CA GLY A 190 14.18 -19.33 -13.20
C GLY A 190 12.70 -19.72 -13.16
N CYS A 191 11.75 -18.78 -13.33
CA CYS A 191 10.33 -19.12 -13.40
C CYS A 191 9.95 -19.65 -14.78
N ASP A 192 9.21 -20.75 -14.81
CA ASP A 192 8.70 -21.43 -16.02
C ASP A 192 7.44 -20.73 -16.55
N THR A 193 6.60 -20.19 -15.65
CA THR A 193 5.33 -19.55 -16.02
C THR A 193 5.33 -18.05 -15.79
N VAL A 194 4.70 -17.30 -16.71
CA VAL A 194 4.49 -15.86 -16.58
C VAL A 194 3.63 -15.55 -15.35
N GLY A 195 2.64 -16.38 -15.07
CA GLY A 195 1.77 -16.24 -13.91
C GLY A 195 2.56 -16.27 -12.59
N ALA A 196 3.44 -17.26 -12.39
CA ALA A 196 4.29 -17.33 -11.21
C ALA A 196 5.27 -16.15 -11.11
N ARG A 197 5.82 -15.71 -12.24
CA ARG A 197 6.70 -14.53 -12.31
C ARG A 197 6.01 -13.28 -11.78
N GLU A 198 4.77 -13.02 -12.19
CA GLU A 198 3.98 -11.89 -11.68
C GLU A 198 3.67 -12.02 -10.18
N VAL A 199 3.52 -13.25 -9.63
CA VAL A 199 3.38 -13.42 -8.17
C VAL A 199 4.65 -13.00 -7.43
N TYR A 200 5.83 -13.32 -7.96
CA TYR A 200 7.09 -12.88 -7.37
C TYR A 200 7.31 -11.38 -7.51
N TYR A 201 6.97 -10.78 -8.65
CA TYR A 201 6.96 -9.32 -8.79
C TYR A 201 6.05 -8.64 -7.76
N ARG A 202 4.88 -9.23 -7.48
CA ARG A 202 4.00 -8.73 -6.41
C ARG A 202 4.66 -8.80 -5.04
N ARG A 203 5.43 -9.86 -4.75
CA ARG A 203 6.16 -10.02 -3.49
C ARG A 203 7.36 -9.06 -3.39
N PHE A 204 8.00 -8.77 -4.52
CA PHE A 204 9.10 -7.81 -4.64
C PHE A 204 8.56 -6.40 -4.85
N LEU A 205 8.06 -5.79 -3.76
CA LEU A 205 7.57 -4.41 -3.70
C LEU A 205 6.27 -4.13 -4.48
N GLY A 206 5.54 -5.13 -4.95
CA GLY A 206 4.29 -4.93 -5.70
C GLY A 206 4.53 -4.47 -7.13
N LEU A 207 5.60 -4.93 -7.77
CA LEU A 207 5.96 -4.56 -9.14
C LEU A 207 5.25 -5.44 -10.19
N ASP A 208 4.16 -6.12 -9.81
CA ASP A 208 3.32 -6.88 -10.73
C ASP A 208 2.52 -5.96 -11.64
N LEU A 209 2.28 -6.41 -12.88
CA LEU A 209 1.57 -5.62 -13.88
C LEU A 209 0.17 -5.19 -13.41
N ASP A 210 -0.57 -6.08 -12.74
CA ASP A 210 -1.90 -5.76 -12.17
C ASP A 210 -1.84 -4.53 -11.24
N THR A 211 -0.80 -4.44 -10.40
CA THR A 211 -0.63 -3.34 -9.43
C THR A 211 -0.21 -2.06 -10.16
N LEU A 212 0.73 -2.14 -11.11
CA LEU A 212 1.18 -0.99 -11.88
C LEU A 212 0.08 -0.42 -12.78
N GLU A 213 -0.75 -1.27 -13.40
CA GLU A 213 -1.88 -0.84 -14.21
C GLU A 213 -2.99 -0.20 -13.36
N ALA A 214 -3.23 -0.69 -12.15
CA ALA A 214 -4.15 -0.07 -11.21
C ALA A 214 -3.68 1.32 -10.75
N GLU A 215 -2.38 1.48 -10.46
CA GLU A 215 -1.77 2.77 -10.16
C GLU A 215 -1.88 3.73 -11.36
N GLU A 216 -1.59 3.26 -12.57
CA GLU A 216 -1.70 4.07 -13.78
C GLU A 216 -3.14 4.49 -14.08
N ALA A 217 -4.11 3.59 -13.85
CA ALA A 217 -5.53 3.93 -13.96
C ALA A 217 -5.94 5.00 -12.95
N ALA A 218 -5.42 4.95 -11.72
CA ALA A 218 -5.62 5.99 -10.73
C ALA A 218 -4.98 7.33 -11.15
N LEU A 219 -3.79 7.31 -11.75
CA LEU A 219 -3.15 8.52 -12.30
C LEU A 219 -3.97 9.12 -13.45
N ARG A 220 -4.46 8.29 -14.38
CA ARG A 220 -5.34 8.76 -15.47
C ARG A 220 -6.64 9.36 -14.95
N ALA A 221 -7.22 8.81 -13.89
CA ALA A 221 -8.38 9.38 -13.24
C ALA A 221 -8.07 10.75 -12.60
N ARG A 222 -6.90 10.91 -11.97
CA ARG A 222 -6.46 12.20 -11.40
C ARG A 222 -6.18 13.25 -12.45
N ALA A 223 -5.59 12.87 -13.58
CA ALA A 223 -5.41 13.77 -14.71
C ALA A 223 -6.76 14.27 -15.25
N ALA A 224 -7.77 13.38 -15.33
CA ALA A 224 -9.13 13.77 -15.68
C ALA A 224 -9.76 14.70 -14.64
N ASP A 225 -9.56 14.44 -13.34
CA ASP A 225 -9.98 15.33 -12.27
C ASP A 225 -9.29 16.69 -12.34
N ALA A 226 -7.99 16.74 -12.67
CA ALA A 226 -7.23 17.98 -12.82
C ALA A 226 -7.75 18.82 -13.98
N ALA A 227 -8.04 18.18 -15.12
CA ALA A 227 -8.66 18.84 -16.27
C ALA A 227 -10.07 19.37 -15.94
N GLU A 228 -10.86 18.61 -15.17
CA GLU A 228 -12.17 19.04 -14.71
C GLU A 228 -12.09 20.25 -13.77
N VAL A 229 -11.20 20.20 -12.77
CA VAL A 229 -10.99 21.30 -11.83
C VAL A 229 -10.48 22.54 -12.57
N GLY A 230 -9.49 22.39 -13.45
CA GLY A 230 -8.99 23.49 -14.28
C GLY A 230 -10.09 24.12 -15.13
N ALA A 231 -10.92 23.31 -15.79
CA ALA A 231 -12.06 23.82 -16.56
C ALA A 231 -13.11 24.53 -15.69
N ARG A 232 -13.35 24.06 -14.45
CA ARG A 232 -14.26 24.70 -13.50
C ARG A 232 -13.72 26.05 -13.05
N LEU A 233 -12.45 26.14 -12.65
CA LEU A 233 -11.81 27.37 -12.24
C LEU A 233 -11.78 28.41 -13.37
N MET A 234 -11.35 28.01 -14.57
CA MET A 234 -11.32 28.90 -15.74
C MET A 234 -12.72 29.39 -16.15
N ARG A 235 -13.76 28.56 -15.99
CA ARG A 235 -15.15 28.97 -16.29
C ARG A 235 -15.69 29.96 -15.26
N GLU A 236 -15.33 29.81 -13.99
CA GLU A 236 -15.72 30.75 -12.92
C GLU A 236 -14.97 32.07 -13.01
N GLU A 237 -13.75 32.06 -13.53
CA GLU A 237 -13.00 33.27 -13.87
C GLU A 237 -13.57 33.97 -15.12
N ALA A 238 -14.03 33.21 -16.13
CA ALA A 238 -14.59 33.75 -17.38
C ALA A 238 -16.07 34.16 -17.28
N GLY A 239 -16.85 33.52 -16.40
CA GLY A 239 -18.23 33.87 -16.10
C GLY A 239 -18.28 34.80 -14.90
N ALA A 240 -18.22 36.11 -15.14
CA ALA A 240 -18.33 37.16 -14.14
C ALA A 240 -19.29 36.83 -12.97
N GLY A 241 -18.74 36.59 -11.78
CA GLY A 241 -19.49 36.25 -10.57
C GLY A 241 -18.76 36.54 -9.25
N GLY A 242 -17.60 37.19 -9.28
CA GLY A 242 -16.92 37.71 -8.08
C GLY A 242 -17.75 38.73 -7.30
N ASP A 243 -18.76 39.33 -7.94
CA ASP A 243 -19.66 40.29 -7.30
C ASP A 243 -20.78 39.64 -6.46
N ALA A 244 -21.11 38.35 -6.65
CA ALA A 244 -22.23 37.75 -5.90
C ALA A 244 -21.83 37.27 -4.50
N LEU A 245 -20.59 36.79 -4.32
CA LEU A 245 -20.05 36.40 -3.02
C LEU A 245 -19.60 37.61 -2.19
N VAL A 246 -19.21 38.71 -2.84
CA VAL A 246 -18.96 40.00 -2.17
C VAL A 246 -20.27 40.73 -1.86
N ALA A 247 -21.29 40.67 -2.72
CA ALA A 247 -22.59 41.32 -2.47
C ALA A 247 -23.43 40.64 -1.36
N ALA A 248 -23.25 39.34 -1.12
CA ALA A 248 -23.92 38.65 -0.01
C ALA A 248 -23.29 38.96 1.37
N ALA A 249 -22.00 39.32 1.40
CA ALA A 249 -21.28 39.73 2.61
C ALA A 249 -21.35 41.25 2.85
N ALA A 250 -21.48 42.05 1.79
CA ALA A 250 -21.59 43.50 1.87
C ALA A 250 -23.05 43.96 2.01
N GLY A 251 -23.62 43.70 3.19
CA GLY A 251 -24.70 44.52 3.70
C GLY A 251 -24.20 45.95 3.92
N GLY A 252 -24.23 46.78 2.87
CA GLY A 252 -24.15 48.24 2.95
C GLY A 252 -22.77 48.86 2.76
N ALA A 253 -22.76 49.83 1.85
CA ALA A 253 -21.77 50.91 1.66
C ALA A 253 -20.39 50.51 1.09
N GLY A 254 -20.31 50.66 -0.23
CA GLY A 254 -19.15 51.02 -1.06
C GLY A 254 -17.77 51.09 -0.41
N ASP A 255 -16.93 50.12 -0.77
CA ASP A 255 -15.58 50.36 -1.25
C ASP A 255 -15.10 49.11 -2.00
N ALA A 256 -14.58 49.28 -3.21
CA ALA A 256 -14.08 48.18 -4.03
C ALA A 256 -12.73 47.69 -3.46
N ARG A 257 -12.79 46.78 -2.48
CA ARG A 257 -11.60 46.07 -1.96
C ARG A 257 -11.47 44.72 -2.65
N SER A 258 -10.25 44.34 -3.00
CA SER A 258 -9.94 43.07 -3.64
C SER A 258 -10.25 41.92 -2.68
N ALA A 259 -10.72 40.78 -3.20
CA ALA A 259 -10.96 39.56 -2.40
C ALA A 259 -9.69 39.11 -1.63
N THR A 260 -8.50 39.48 -2.11
CA THR A 260 -7.23 39.24 -1.42
C THR A 260 -7.07 40.05 -0.14
N ASP A 261 -7.62 41.26 -0.09
CA ASP A 261 -7.51 42.15 1.08
C ASP A 261 -8.39 41.64 2.22
N VAL A 262 -9.56 41.10 1.87
CA VAL A 262 -10.47 40.47 2.85
C VAL A 262 -9.87 39.18 3.42
N VAL A 263 -9.19 38.38 2.59
CA VAL A 263 -8.48 37.18 3.07
C VAL A 263 -7.30 37.56 3.96
N GLN A 264 -6.56 38.60 3.61
CA GLN A 264 -5.45 39.08 4.44
C GLN A 264 -5.95 39.66 5.77
N ASP A 265 -7.05 40.41 5.77
CA ASP A 265 -7.69 40.92 6.99
C ASP A 265 -8.19 39.76 7.89
N ILE A 266 -8.66 38.65 7.32
CA ILE A 266 -9.05 37.44 8.09
C ILE A 266 -7.81 36.75 8.68
N ILE A 267 -6.72 36.65 7.91
CA ILE A 267 -5.45 36.08 8.38
C ILE A 267 -4.86 36.94 9.51
N ASP A 268 -4.94 38.26 9.38
CA ASP A 268 -4.43 39.22 10.36
C ASP A 268 -5.33 39.31 11.61
N ALA A 269 -6.62 38.96 11.49
CA ALA A 269 -7.57 38.88 12.59
C ALA A 269 -7.50 37.56 13.38
N LEU A 270 -6.81 36.53 12.86
CA LEU A 270 -6.60 35.29 13.59
C LEU A 270 -5.56 35.50 14.70
N PRO A 271 -5.83 35.07 15.95
CA PRO A 271 -4.85 35.16 17.02
C PRO A 271 -3.61 34.34 16.63
N PRO A 272 -2.39 34.87 16.85
CA PRO A 272 -1.17 34.18 16.45
C PRO A 272 -1.08 32.84 17.17
N LEU A 273 -1.06 31.75 16.39
CA LEU A 273 -1.00 30.36 16.89
C LEU A 273 0.30 30.03 17.65
N PHE A 274 1.26 30.95 17.66
CA PHE A 274 2.50 30.85 18.42
C PHE A 274 2.79 32.21 19.11
N PRO A 275 3.01 32.24 20.44
CA PRO A 275 3.45 33.45 21.12
C PRO A 275 4.80 33.91 20.55
N ARG A 276 4.88 35.15 20.07
CA ARG A 276 6.17 35.77 19.75
C ARG A 276 7.01 35.85 21.03
N PRO A 277 8.31 35.47 21.01
CA PRO A 277 9.18 35.67 22.16
C PRO A 277 9.24 37.17 22.46
N ALA A 278 8.97 37.53 23.71
CA ALA A 278 8.98 38.91 24.17
C ALA A 278 10.38 39.51 23.97
N ALA A 279 10.47 40.49 23.07
CA ALA A 279 11.62 41.37 22.99
C ALA A 279 11.65 42.22 24.27
N ALA A 280 12.47 41.82 25.23
CA ALA A 280 12.81 42.65 26.38
C ALA A 280 13.54 43.89 25.88
N GLY A 281 12.95 45.06 26.14
CA GLY A 281 13.49 46.36 25.80
C GLY A 281 14.80 46.66 26.51
N ALA A 282 15.61 47.48 25.84
CA ALA A 282 16.94 47.91 26.18
C ALA A 282 17.06 48.67 27.52
N GLY A 283 18.24 48.58 28.15
CA GLY A 283 18.61 49.39 29.31
C GLY A 283 20.03 49.15 29.83
N GLU A 284 21.01 49.64 29.09
CA GLU A 284 22.27 50.25 29.55
C GLU A 284 23.41 49.42 30.22
N ALA A 285 24.59 49.60 29.59
CA ALA A 285 25.93 49.79 30.17
C ALA A 285 26.95 48.64 30.03
N GLY A 286 27.91 48.87 29.13
CA GLY A 286 29.32 48.86 29.52
C GLY A 286 30.17 47.64 29.23
N GLU A 287 30.75 47.64 28.02
CA GLU A 287 32.18 47.37 27.75
C GLU A 287 32.81 45.97 27.94
N ALA A 288 33.30 45.48 26.79
CA ALA A 288 34.70 45.18 26.51
C ALA A 288 35.23 43.73 26.58
N VAL A 289 35.44 43.20 25.36
CA VAL A 289 36.71 42.67 24.79
C VAL A 289 36.86 41.14 24.65
N ALA A 290 36.74 40.75 23.36
CA ALA A 290 37.60 39.90 22.51
C ALA A 290 38.06 38.51 23.00
N ASP A 291 37.92 37.48 22.16
CA ASP A 291 38.85 37.21 21.04
C ASP A 291 38.40 35.99 20.21
N ALA A 292 38.24 36.13 18.89
CA ALA A 292 38.30 35.04 17.89
C ALA A 292 38.41 35.64 16.47
N PRO A 293 39.25 35.08 15.58
CA PRO A 293 39.80 35.81 14.43
C PRO A 293 38.96 35.68 13.13
N PRO A 294 39.25 36.53 12.11
CA PRO A 294 38.31 36.85 11.04
C PRO A 294 38.61 36.12 9.71
N ALA A 295 37.61 36.02 8.84
CA ALA A 295 37.81 36.03 7.39
C ALA A 295 36.51 36.40 6.64
N ASP A 296 36.57 37.58 6.01
CA ASP A 296 36.10 37.94 4.67
C ASP A 296 34.60 37.93 4.30
N THR A 297 34.05 39.14 4.31
CA THR A 297 33.01 39.64 3.39
C THR A 297 33.66 40.77 2.56
N PRO A 298 33.29 41.03 1.29
CA PRO A 298 31.91 41.37 0.91
C PRO A 298 31.55 40.88 -0.53
N THR A 299 30.33 40.88 -1.06
CA THR A 299 29.17 41.78 -0.99
C THR A 299 28.00 40.98 -1.62
N ALA A 300 26.87 40.83 -0.94
CA ALA A 300 25.59 40.51 -1.59
C ALA A 300 24.60 41.59 -1.18
N GLY A 301 24.33 42.51 -2.11
CA GLY A 301 23.31 43.54 -1.94
C GLY A 301 21.94 42.90 -1.77
N ALA A 302 21.17 43.46 -0.84
CA ALA A 302 19.77 43.18 -0.65
C ALA A 302 19.01 43.41 -1.96
N GLY A 303 18.52 42.31 -2.54
CA GLY A 303 17.49 42.29 -3.56
C GLY A 303 16.17 41.89 -2.89
N GLU A 304 15.41 42.91 -2.53
CA GLU A 304 13.98 42.93 -2.28
C GLU A 304 13.22 41.77 -2.98
N LEU A 305 12.65 40.86 -2.19
CA LEU A 305 11.73 39.82 -2.68
C LEU A 305 10.52 40.52 -3.29
N ALA A 306 10.48 40.55 -4.62
CA ALA A 306 9.36 41.07 -5.38
C ALA A 306 8.05 40.33 -4.99
N PRO A 307 6.92 41.04 -4.89
CA PRO A 307 5.64 40.42 -4.59
C PRO A 307 5.28 39.47 -5.72
N ALA A 308 4.96 38.22 -5.37
CA ALA A 308 4.41 37.26 -6.30
C ALA A 308 3.08 37.79 -6.86
N THR A 309 3.15 38.43 -8.03
CA THR A 309 2.00 38.61 -8.91
C THR A 309 1.43 37.23 -9.18
N ALA A 310 0.23 36.98 -8.66
CA ALA A 310 -0.59 35.81 -8.95
C ALA A 310 -0.87 35.74 -10.45
N THR A 311 -0.01 35.02 -11.17
CA THR A 311 -0.36 34.38 -12.43
C THR A 311 -1.34 33.24 -12.10
N ALA A 312 -2.40 33.10 -12.89
CA ALA A 312 -3.35 31.98 -12.84
C ALA A 312 -2.62 30.62 -12.68
N PRO A 313 -3.24 29.58 -12.08
CA PRO A 313 -2.56 28.32 -11.81
C PRO A 313 -2.40 27.54 -13.12
N GLU A 314 -1.38 27.87 -13.92
CA GLU A 314 -1.14 27.24 -15.23
C GLU A 314 -0.86 25.74 -15.13
N HIS A 315 -0.53 25.22 -13.93
CA HIS A 315 -0.52 23.78 -13.67
C HIS A 315 -1.02 23.49 -12.24
N LEU A 316 -2.32 23.24 -12.08
CA LEU A 316 -2.75 22.40 -10.96
C LEU A 316 -1.96 21.09 -11.07
N ALA A 317 -1.04 20.86 -10.15
CA ALA A 317 -0.34 19.59 -10.07
C ALA A 317 -1.41 18.49 -10.01
N GLU A 318 -1.39 17.55 -10.95
CA GLU A 318 -2.38 16.46 -11.07
C GLU A 318 -2.54 15.70 -9.74
N ASP A 319 -1.44 15.62 -8.98
CA ASP A 319 -1.37 15.06 -7.64
C ASP A 319 -2.26 15.77 -6.59
N ALA A 320 -2.48 17.07 -6.73
CA ALA A 320 -3.31 17.88 -5.84
C ALA A 320 -4.77 17.99 -6.31
N ALA A 321 -5.08 17.60 -7.56
CA ALA A 321 -6.42 17.75 -8.13
C ALA A 321 -7.54 17.11 -7.29
N PRO A 322 -7.38 15.92 -6.69
CA PRO A 322 -8.41 15.35 -5.81
C PRO A 322 -8.73 16.21 -4.59
N LEU A 323 -7.73 16.87 -4.00
CA LEU A 323 -7.90 17.77 -2.86
C LEU A 323 -8.70 19.01 -3.25
N TYR A 324 -8.33 19.64 -4.38
CA TYR A 324 -9.07 20.78 -4.92
C TYR A 324 -10.51 20.41 -5.30
N LYS A 325 -10.70 19.26 -5.94
CA LYS A 325 -12.05 18.77 -6.31
C LYS A 325 -12.93 18.57 -5.07
N ALA A 326 -12.40 17.93 -4.03
CA ALA A 326 -13.12 17.73 -2.77
C ALA A 326 -13.44 19.04 -2.06
N TYR A 327 -12.49 19.98 -2.03
CA TYR A 327 -12.70 21.31 -1.46
C TYR A 327 -13.77 22.11 -2.22
N LEU A 328 -13.73 22.12 -3.56
CA LEU A 328 -14.73 22.82 -4.37
C LEU A 328 -16.13 22.24 -4.18
N ALA A 329 -16.25 20.90 -4.13
CA ALA A 329 -17.53 20.24 -3.84
C ALA A 329 -18.06 20.59 -2.43
N HIS A 330 -17.16 20.67 -1.44
CA HIS A 330 -17.51 21.08 -0.09
C HIS A 330 -17.94 22.55 -0.01
N ALA A 331 -17.18 23.46 -0.62
CA ALA A 331 -17.47 24.89 -0.63
C ALA A 331 -18.83 25.21 -1.29
N ARG A 332 -19.28 24.38 -2.24
CA ARG A 332 -20.57 24.50 -2.93
C ARG A 332 -21.73 23.79 -2.22
N GLY A 333 -21.45 23.06 -1.14
CA GLY A 333 -22.44 22.26 -0.44
C GLY A 333 -22.89 20.99 -1.19
N GLU A 334 -22.18 20.57 -2.24
CA GLU A 334 -22.42 19.31 -2.96
C GLU A 334 -21.96 18.10 -2.13
N SER A 335 -20.93 18.30 -1.30
CA SER A 335 -20.41 17.30 -0.36
C SER A 335 -20.33 17.90 1.04
N PRO A 336 -20.72 17.16 2.09
CA PRO A 336 -20.53 17.61 3.48
C PRO A 336 -19.08 17.47 3.97
N VAL A 337 -18.18 16.87 3.18
CA VAL A 337 -16.81 16.55 3.59
C VAL A 337 -15.80 17.02 2.53
N GLY A 338 -14.78 17.77 2.97
CA GLY A 338 -13.55 18.02 2.22
C GLY A 338 -12.48 16.97 2.51
N SER A 339 -11.53 16.77 1.60
CA SER A 339 -10.43 15.81 1.77
C SER A 339 -9.18 16.47 2.36
N TYR A 340 -8.50 15.76 3.27
CA TYR A 340 -7.20 16.12 3.82
C TYR A 340 -6.14 15.03 3.56
N ASP A 341 -6.46 14.06 2.70
CA ASP A 341 -5.56 12.96 2.38
C ASP A 341 -4.48 13.40 1.39
N VAL A 342 -3.26 13.54 1.89
CA VAL A 342 -2.08 13.97 1.11
C VAL A 342 -1.31 12.83 0.47
N THR A 343 -1.80 11.58 0.58
CA THR A 343 -1.12 10.40 -0.01
C THR A 343 -1.04 10.43 -1.54
N THR A 344 -1.81 11.29 -2.20
CA THR A 344 -1.74 11.47 -3.66
C THR A 344 -0.55 12.33 -4.10
N LEU A 345 0.08 13.08 -3.20
CA LEU A 345 1.22 13.95 -3.51
C LEU A 345 2.46 13.12 -3.87
N GLY A 346 3.07 13.40 -5.03
CA GLY A 346 4.26 12.70 -5.51
C GLY A 346 3.97 11.36 -6.18
N ALA A 347 2.70 11.01 -6.39
CA ALA A 347 2.32 9.71 -6.92
C ALA A 347 2.74 9.50 -8.38
N HIS A 348 2.78 10.56 -9.20
CA HIS A 348 3.33 10.45 -10.57
C HIS A 348 4.81 10.07 -10.57
N ALA A 349 5.62 10.73 -9.74
CA ALA A 349 7.04 10.44 -9.63
C ALA A 349 7.27 9.03 -9.08
N ALA A 350 6.53 8.64 -8.04
CA ALA A 350 6.59 7.31 -7.44
C ALA A 350 6.20 6.22 -8.44
N HIS A 351 5.12 6.39 -9.21
CA HIS A 351 4.72 5.41 -10.22
C HIS A 351 5.75 5.30 -11.36
N ALA A 352 6.29 6.42 -11.83
CA ALA A 352 7.33 6.43 -12.85
C ALA A 352 8.60 5.70 -12.36
N GLU A 353 8.99 5.90 -11.11
CA GLU A 353 10.08 5.16 -10.46
C GLU A 353 9.79 3.66 -10.40
N ARG A 354 8.58 3.25 -9.95
CA ARG A 354 8.18 1.84 -9.93
C ARG A 354 8.21 1.19 -11.32
N ARG A 355 7.79 1.90 -12.37
CA ARG A 355 7.87 1.44 -13.76
C ARG A 355 9.33 1.26 -14.20
N ARG A 356 10.23 2.18 -13.84
CA ARG A 356 11.68 2.03 -14.09
C ARG A 356 12.26 0.84 -13.35
N TRP A 357 11.93 0.65 -12.07
CA TRP A 357 12.36 -0.52 -11.29
C TRP A 357 11.88 -1.83 -11.90
N ARG A 358 10.62 -1.90 -12.33
CA ARG A 358 10.10 -3.08 -13.03
C ARG A 358 10.89 -3.38 -14.31
N SER A 359 11.10 -2.37 -15.15
CA SER A 359 11.89 -2.49 -16.39
C SER A 359 13.32 -2.94 -16.12
N LEU A 360 13.96 -2.39 -15.08
CA LEU A 360 15.30 -2.77 -14.65
C LEU A 360 15.37 -4.24 -14.21
N MET A 361 14.40 -4.71 -13.42
CA MET A 361 14.35 -6.10 -13.00
C MET A 361 14.13 -7.07 -14.17
N ASP A 362 13.26 -6.72 -15.13
CA ASP A 362 13.07 -7.50 -16.36
C ASP A 362 14.38 -7.57 -17.17
N LYS A 363 15.08 -6.43 -17.34
CA LYS A 363 16.37 -6.34 -18.05
C LYS A 363 17.45 -7.19 -17.39
N ILE A 364 17.55 -7.17 -16.06
CA ILE A 364 18.51 -8.00 -15.32
C ILE A 364 18.13 -9.49 -15.41
N ALA A 365 16.85 -9.82 -15.27
CA ALA A 365 16.38 -11.21 -15.37
C ALA A 365 16.56 -11.79 -16.78
N ALA A 366 16.59 -10.95 -17.82
CA ALA A 366 16.92 -11.31 -19.19
C ALA A 366 18.44 -11.39 -19.49
N GLU A 367 19.30 -11.14 -18.49
CA GLU A 367 20.77 -11.07 -18.62
C GLU A 367 21.32 -9.88 -19.44
N ASP A 368 20.50 -8.85 -19.67
CA ASP A 368 20.87 -7.61 -20.40
C ASP A 368 21.48 -6.53 -19.47
N TYR A 369 22.13 -6.94 -18.37
CA TYR A 369 22.74 -6.03 -17.39
C TYR A 369 24.15 -5.52 -17.78
N HIS A 370 24.63 -5.90 -18.97
CA HIS A 370 25.94 -5.49 -19.47
C HIS A 370 25.99 -3.98 -19.79
N GLU A 371 24.88 -3.45 -20.34
CA GLU A 371 24.72 -2.07 -20.79
C GLU A 371 23.66 -1.33 -19.94
N LEU A 372 23.91 -1.23 -18.63
CA LEU A 372 23.11 -0.39 -17.75
C LEU A 372 23.53 1.08 -17.86
N THR A 373 22.54 1.95 -18.04
CA THR A 373 22.71 3.41 -18.04
C THR A 373 23.02 3.93 -16.62
N ALA A 374 23.51 5.17 -16.51
CA ALA A 374 23.80 5.77 -15.20
C ALA A 374 22.56 5.84 -14.30
N ALA A 375 21.41 6.23 -14.85
CA ALA A 375 20.14 6.27 -14.12
C ALA A 375 19.69 4.87 -13.66
N GLU A 376 19.81 3.85 -14.52
CA GLU A 376 19.50 2.45 -14.13
C GLU A 376 20.43 1.93 -13.02
N MET A 377 21.69 2.38 -12.98
CA MET A 377 22.63 2.02 -11.92
C MET A 377 22.28 2.68 -10.58
N GLU A 378 21.79 3.92 -10.59
CA GLU A 378 21.26 4.59 -9.40
C GLU A 378 19.99 3.89 -8.89
N ASP A 379 19.05 3.61 -9.79
CA ASP A 379 17.85 2.83 -9.50
C ASP A 379 18.20 1.44 -8.94
N ALA A 380 19.22 0.76 -9.49
CA ALA A 380 19.70 -0.54 -9.00
C ALA A 380 20.22 -0.48 -7.56
N TYR A 381 20.93 0.60 -7.20
CA TYR A 381 21.44 0.80 -5.85
C TYR A 381 20.30 1.00 -4.85
N VAL A 382 19.35 1.87 -5.16
CA VAL A 382 18.17 2.12 -4.31
C VAL A 382 17.33 0.86 -4.18
N LEU A 383 17.01 0.21 -5.30
CA LEU A 383 16.18 -0.98 -5.35
C LEU A 383 16.82 -2.16 -4.59
N ASN A 384 18.14 -2.33 -4.67
CA ASN A 384 18.84 -3.35 -3.87
C ASN A 384 18.64 -3.14 -2.36
N GLY A 385 18.70 -1.89 -1.88
CA GLY A 385 18.41 -1.56 -0.48
C GLY A 385 16.96 -1.87 -0.09
N GLN A 386 15.99 -1.51 -0.93
CA GLN A 386 14.57 -1.79 -0.71
C GLN A 386 14.25 -3.29 -0.71
N LEU A 387 14.80 -4.05 -1.66
CA LEU A 387 14.59 -5.50 -1.72
C LEU A 387 15.25 -6.23 -0.55
N HIS A 388 16.38 -5.71 -0.06
CA HIS A 388 17.04 -6.24 1.12
C HIS A 388 16.09 -6.20 2.32
N THR A 389 15.47 -5.05 2.61
CA THR A 389 14.63 -4.89 3.81
C THR A 389 13.35 -5.73 3.75
N VAL A 390 12.69 -5.81 2.58
CA VAL A 390 11.43 -6.56 2.43
C VAL A 390 11.59 -8.04 2.71
N LYS A 391 12.73 -8.64 2.36
CA LYS A 391 13.03 -10.06 2.65
C LYS A 391 13.06 -10.34 4.16
N PHE A 392 13.45 -9.36 4.97
CA PHE A 392 13.59 -9.51 6.43
C PHE A 392 12.34 -9.11 7.23
N PHE A 393 11.24 -8.69 6.60
CA PHE A 393 10.03 -8.30 7.35
C PHE A 393 9.52 -9.41 8.29
N ASP A 394 9.38 -10.64 7.78
CA ASP A 394 8.94 -11.77 8.60
C ASP A 394 9.97 -12.15 9.68
N LEU A 395 11.26 -12.10 9.34
CA LEU A 395 12.35 -12.36 10.30
C LEU A 395 12.38 -11.32 11.41
N LYS A 396 12.06 -10.06 11.11
CA LYS A 396 12.01 -9.00 12.12
C LYS A 396 10.80 -9.14 13.04
N VAL A 397 9.65 -9.60 12.52
CA VAL A 397 8.51 -9.98 13.37
C VAL A 397 8.87 -11.15 14.28
N GLY A 398 9.59 -12.15 13.77
CA GLY A 398 10.11 -13.26 14.60
C GLY A 398 11.09 -12.78 15.69
N ASP A 399 11.97 -11.85 15.36
CA ASP A 399 12.92 -11.24 16.30
C ASP A 399 12.22 -10.48 17.43
N THR A 400 11.18 -9.69 17.14
CA THR A 400 10.42 -8.97 18.18
C THR A 400 9.68 -9.94 19.11
N VAL A 401 9.14 -11.05 18.59
CA VAL A 401 8.53 -12.08 19.44
C VAL A 401 9.58 -12.73 20.36
N ARG A 402 10.79 -13.01 19.85
CA ARG A 402 11.88 -13.56 20.68
C ARG A 402 12.35 -12.57 21.75
N GLU A 403 12.39 -11.28 21.43
CA GLU A 403 12.66 -10.22 22.41
C GLU A 403 11.65 -10.23 23.55
N ILE A 404 10.35 -10.33 23.23
CA ILE A 404 9.28 -10.43 24.23
C ILE A 404 9.50 -11.66 25.12
N VAL A 405 9.83 -12.81 24.55
CA VAL A 405 10.09 -14.04 25.31
C VAL A 405 11.30 -13.88 26.25
N GLN A 406 12.40 -13.31 25.77
CA GLN A 406 13.58 -13.05 26.60
C GLN A 406 13.29 -12.01 27.70
N LEU A 407 12.44 -11.02 27.42
CA LEU A 407 12.01 -10.02 28.41
C LEU A 407 11.17 -10.67 29.51
N LEU A 408 10.26 -11.57 29.16
CA LEU A 408 9.47 -12.35 30.14
C LEU A 408 10.33 -13.33 30.95
N GLY A 409 11.49 -13.73 30.41
CA GLY A 409 12.49 -14.54 31.12
C GLY A 409 13.40 -13.76 32.06
N ARG A 410 13.28 -12.42 32.13
CA ARG A 410 14.05 -11.61 33.08
C ARG A 410 13.59 -11.87 34.51
N GLU A 411 14.50 -11.66 35.45
CA GLU A 411 14.20 -11.77 36.88
C GLU A 411 13.01 -10.88 37.28
N THR A 412 12.08 -11.44 38.04
CA THR A 412 10.90 -10.73 38.53
C THR A 412 11.25 -9.85 39.74
N GLY A 413 10.78 -8.60 39.76
CA GLY A 413 11.01 -7.65 40.84
C GLY A 413 11.95 -6.52 40.44
N SER A 414 12.35 -5.66 41.39
CA SER A 414 13.43 -4.71 41.13
C SER A 414 14.74 -5.48 41.08
N SER A 415 15.55 -5.30 40.02
CA SER A 415 16.78 -6.03 39.75
C SER A 415 17.64 -6.32 40.99
N ALA A 416 18.32 -7.47 41.00
CA ALA A 416 19.24 -7.85 42.07
C ALA A 416 20.31 -6.77 42.30
N SER A 417 20.73 -6.55 43.54
CA SER A 417 21.72 -5.54 43.89
C SER A 417 23.10 -5.76 43.27
N GLY A 418 23.42 -7.00 42.85
CA GLY A 418 24.69 -7.36 42.22
C GLY A 418 24.86 -6.86 40.78
N ASP A 419 23.75 -6.66 40.05
CA ASP A 419 23.76 -6.30 38.63
C ASP A 419 23.24 -4.86 38.40
N ARG A 420 23.42 -3.98 39.41
CA ARG A 420 22.93 -2.59 39.38
C ARG A 420 24.06 -1.58 39.50
N ASP A 421 24.21 -0.77 38.46
CA ASP A 421 25.08 0.41 38.47
C ASP A 421 24.40 1.66 39.07
N VAL A 422 23.08 1.60 39.27
CA VAL A 422 22.26 2.75 39.69
C VAL A 422 21.42 2.38 40.91
N PRO A 423 21.39 3.24 41.96
CA PRO A 423 20.51 3.04 43.12
C PRO A 423 19.04 2.96 42.71
N VAL A 424 18.22 2.25 43.49
CA VAL A 424 16.81 1.98 43.15
C VAL A 424 15.95 3.24 43.13
N GLU A 425 16.20 4.13 44.08
CA GLU A 425 15.31 5.24 44.40
C GLU A 425 15.74 6.56 43.75
N MET A 426 16.94 6.60 43.16
CA MET A 426 17.50 7.83 42.60
C MET A 426 17.84 7.66 41.12
N SER A 427 17.50 8.69 40.34
CA SER A 427 17.93 8.80 38.95
C SER A 427 19.46 8.74 38.86
N PRO A 428 20.03 8.10 37.82
CA PRO A 428 21.47 8.11 37.60
C PRO A 428 22.04 9.52 37.39
N ALA A 429 21.19 10.48 37.01
CA ALA A 429 21.54 11.88 36.83
C ALA A 429 21.20 12.76 38.05
N HIS A 430 20.81 12.17 39.19
CA HIS A 430 20.48 12.95 40.39
C HIS A 430 21.74 13.64 40.95
N PRO A 431 21.69 14.95 41.26
CA PRO A 431 22.87 15.69 41.74
C PRO A 431 23.39 15.15 43.08
N GLU A 432 22.51 14.65 43.95
CA GLU A 432 22.85 14.03 45.24
C GLU A 432 22.87 12.49 45.14
N ARG A 433 23.40 11.91 44.06
CA ARG A 433 23.36 10.46 43.83
C ARG A 433 24.27 9.64 44.76
N ARG A 434 25.35 10.23 45.27
CA ARG A 434 26.29 9.57 46.19
C ARG A 434 26.07 10.14 47.59
N VAL A 435 25.19 9.50 48.35
CA VAL A 435 24.93 9.79 49.77
C VAL A 435 25.52 8.67 50.63
#